data_AF-A0A9E0GBK4-F1
#
_entry.id   AF-A0A9E0GBK4-F1
#
_cell.length_a   1.000
_cell.length_b   1.000
_cell.length_c   1.000
_cell.angle_alpha   90.00
_cell.angle_beta   90.00
_cell.angle_gamma   90.00
#
_symmetry.space_group_name_H-M   'P 1'
#
loop_
_entity.id
_entity.type
_entity.pdbx_description
1 polymer ?
#
loop_
_entity_poly.entity_id
_entity_poly.type
_entity_poly.pdbx_seq_one_letter_code
_entity_poly.pdbx_strand_id
1 'polypeptide(L)'
;PMLKVCPECGSPYIGTFGLGTQKVEAALYKEFPQAKVLRMDMDTTKRKNSHEQILSAFSDGEADILVGTQMIVKGHDFANVTLVGVLAADLSLHANDYRAGERTFQLLTQAAGRAGRGDKPGEVVIQTYSPEHYSIQTAAKQDYHAFYKEEISYRSLMRYPPEWQMLVVFASGEDKAWLDKVMDAMANVVKHMDLMVIGPSEAGFGKINDQYRKVIYIKNKDYETLVKAKNRLEQWIDLNKIRKNLLVNFDFNPMNSY
;
A
#
# COMPACT_ATOMS: atom_id res chain seq x y z
N PRO A 1 23.45 1.10 3.53
CA PRO A 1 24.03 -0.23 3.83
C PRO A 1 23.08 -1.03 4.73
N MET A 2 22.71 -2.25 4.35
CA MET A 2 21.82 -3.10 5.15
C MET A 2 22.58 -3.56 6.41
N LEU A 3 21.96 -3.41 7.59
CA LEU A 3 22.53 -3.90 8.84
C LEU A 3 22.65 -5.43 8.77
N LYS A 4 23.78 -5.97 9.26
CA LYS A 4 24.05 -7.43 9.26
C LYS A 4 23.57 -8.12 10.54
N VAL A 5 23.35 -7.36 11.61
CA VAL A 5 22.96 -7.84 12.94
C VAL A 5 21.90 -6.91 13.50
N CYS A 6 20.86 -7.46 14.11
CA CYS A 6 19.80 -6.69 14.73
C CYS A 6 20.37 -5.93 15.94
N PRO A 7 20.18 -4.60 16.03
CA PRO A 7 20.71 -3.81 17.14
C PRO A 7 20.01 -4.09 18.48
N GLU A 8 18.79 -4.63 18.48
CA GLU A 8 18.06 -4.93 19.72
C GLU A 8 18.32 -6.34 20.25
N CYS A 9 18.33 -7.35 19.38
CA CYS A 9 18.42 -8.76 19.81
C CYS A 9 19.70 -9.48 19.37
N GLY A 10 20.57 -8.84 18.58
CA GLY A 10 21.82 -9.45 18.11
C GLY A 10 21.64 -10.55 17.05
N SER A 11 20.42 -10.76 16.53
CA SER A 11 20.16 -11.78 15.50
C SER A 11 20.84 -11.43 14.16
N PRO A 12 21.51 -12.39 13.50
CA PRO A 12 22.08 -12.21 12.16
C PRO A 12 21.03 -12.39 11.05
N TYR A 13 19.83 -12.85 11.37
CA TYR A 13 18.80 -13.21 10.40
C TYR A 13 17.96 -11.98 9.99
N ILE A 14 18.62 -10.97 9.42
CA ILE A 14 17.96 -9.83 8.80
C ILE A 14 17.65 -10.20 7.34
N GLY A 15 16.40 -10.59 7.10
CA GLY A 15 15.89 -10.86 5.75
C GLY A 15 15.23 -9.63 5.13
N THR A 16 15.29 -9.53 3.81
CA THR A 16 14.40 -8.62 3.07
C THR A 16 12.99 -9.24 3.00
N PHE A 17 11.97 -8.43 3.26
CA PHE A 17 10.58 -8.87 3.15
C PHE A 17 10.23 -9.07 1.66
N GLY A 18 9.82 -10.30 1.29
CA GLY A 18 9.55 -10.65 -0.10
C GLY A 18 9.33 -12.14 -0.31
N LEU A 19 8.17 -12.64 0.13
CA LEU A 19 7.67 -13.96 -0.27
C LEU A 19 7.04 -13.81 -1.66
N GLY A 20 7.84 -14.03 -2.70
CA GLY A 20 7.30 -14.13 -4.06
C GLY A 20 6.39 -15.36 -4.17
N THR A 21 5.28 -15.23 -4.91
CA THR A 21 4.33 -16.32 -5.19
C THR A 21 5.03 -17.57 -5.73
N GLN A 22 6.11 -17.40 -6.50
CA GLN A 22 6.96 -18.48 -7.00
C GLN A 22 7.68 -19.27 -5.89
N LYS A 23 8.17 -18.57 -4.86
CA LYS A 23 8.84 -19.22 -3.71
C LYS A 23 7.85 -19.99 -2.86
N VAL A 24 6.64 -19.45 -2.70
CA VAL A 24 5.53 -20.13 -2.00
C VAL A 24 5.14 -21.40 -2.74
N GLU A 25 4.94 -21.31 -4.06
CA GLU A 25 4.65 -22.47 -4.92
C GLU A 25 5.74 -23.55 -4.81
N ALA A 26 7.02 -23.18 -4.90
CA ALA A 26 8.12 -24.12 -4.76
C ALA A 26 8.17 -24.80 -3.37
N ALA A 27 7.85 -24.05 -2.30
CA ALA A 27 7.77 -24.60 -0.96
C ALA A 27 6.57 -25.56 -0.81
N LEU A 28 5.43 -25.24 -1.41
CA LEU A 28 4.25 -26.10 -1.41
C LEU A 28 4.51 -27.42 -2.12
N TYR A 29 5.18 -27.43 -3.28
CA TYR A 29 5.52 -28.69 -3.95
C TYR A 29 6.54 -29.54 -3.19
N LYS A 30 7.36 -28.90 -2.34
CA LYS A 30 8.28 -29.63 -1.46
C LYS A 30 7.55 -30.29 -0.29
N GLU A 31 6.60 -29.60 0.33
CA GLU A 31 5.87 -30.08 1.50
C GLU A 31 4.68 -30.99 1.14
N PHE A 32 4.01 -30.69 0.03
CA PHE A 32 2.85 -31.39 -0.50
C PHE A 32 3.08 -31.82 -1.97
N PRO A 33 3.92 -32.83 -2.23
CA PRO A 33 4.30 -33.21 -3.60
C PRO A 33 3.14 -33.68 -4.48
N GLN A 34 2.01 -34.07 -3.89
CA GLN A 34 0.82 -34.54 -4.59
C GLN A 34 -0.25 -33.46 -4.79
N ALA A 35 -0.12 -32.29 -4.16
CA ALA A 35 -1.10 -31.23 -4.27
C ALA A 35 -1.00 -30.54 -5.64
N LYS A 36 -2.15 -30.30 -6.27
CA LYS A 36 -2.25 -29.48 -7.46
C LYS A 36 -2.30 -28.01 -7.06
N VAL A 37 -1.28 -27.25 -7.45
CA VAL A 37 -1.16 -25.83 -7.11
C VAL A 37 -1.40 -24.99 -8.35
N LEU A 38 -2.31 -24.02 -8.24
CA LEU A 38 -2.48 -22.93 -9.22
C LEU A 38 -1.85 -21.65 -8.69
N ARG A 39 -1.20 -20.89 -9.57
CA ARG A 39 -0.59 -19.60 -9.23
C ARG A 39 -1.23 -18.45 -10.01
N MET A 40 -1.72 -17.46 -9.27
CA MET A 40 -2.36 -16.26 -9.82
C MET A 40 -1.57 -15.01 -9.40
N ASP A 41 -0.75 -14.53 -10.32
CA ASP A 41 0.01 -13.28 -10.18
C ASP A 41 0.10 -12.54 -11.51
N MET A 42 0.64 -11.32 -11.49
CA MET A 42 0.74 -10.48 -12.67
C MET A 42 1.55 -11.12 -13.82
N ASP A 43 2.41 -12.09 -13.54
CA ASP A 43 3.18 -12.81 -14.56
C ASP A 43 2.37 -13.94 -15.19
N THR A 44 1.60 -14.71 -14.40
CA THR A 44 0.74 -15.78 -14.92
C THR A 44 -0.50 -15.24 -15.65
N THR A 45 -0.85 -13.98 -15.43
CA THR A 45 -2.11 -13.42 -15.92
C THR A 45 -1.99 -12.38 -17.05
N LYS A 46 -0.87 -12.37 -17.80
CA LYS A 46 -0.62 -11.41 -18.89
C LYS A 46 -1.53 -11.57 -20.11
N ARG A 47 -2.12 -12.76 -20.31
CA ARG A 47 -3.00 -13.04 -21.46
C ARG A 47 -4.44 -12.66 -21.13
N LYS A 48 -5.17 -12.16 -22.13
CA LYS A 48 -6.62 -11.88 -22.00
C LYS A 48 -7.36 -13.14 -21.52
N ASN A 49 -8.25 -13.01 -20.53
CA ASN A 49 -9.04 -14.06 -19.89
C ASN A 49 -8.29 -15.11 -19.04
N SER A 50 -6.96 -15.00 -18.89
CA SER A 50 -6.17 -15.93 -18.05
C SER A 50 -6.63 -15.97 -16.58
N HIS A 51 -7.11 -14.83 -16.05
CA HIS A 51 -7.61 -14.76 -14.68
C HIS A 51 -8.85 -15.64 -14.51
N GLU A 52 -9.85 -15.45 -15.37
CA GLU A 52 -11.12 -16.18 -15.31
C GLU A 52 -10.90 -17.68 -15.47
N GLN A 53 -9.95 -18.09 -16.34
CA GLN A 53 -9.61 -19.51 -16.52
C GLN A 53 -9.04 -20.14 -15.25
N ILE A 54 -8.09 -19.48 -14.58
CA ILE A 54 -7.51 -19.98 -13.32
C ILE A 54 -8.57 -20.09 -12.23
N LEU A 55 -9.44 -19.07 -12.14
CA LEU A 55 -10.50 -19.03 -11.14
C LEU A 55 -11.59 -20.08 -11.39
N SER A 56 -11.96 -20.31 -12.65
CA SER A 56 -12.87 -21.39 -13.04
C SER A 56 -12.27 -22.75 -12.69
N ALA A 57 -11.04 -23.03 -13.13
CA ALA A 57 -10.37 -24.31 -12.85
C ALA A 57 -10.30 -24.59 -11.34
N PHE A 58 -10.00 -23.58 -10.51
CA PHE A 58 -10.01 -23.74 -9.06
C PHE A 58 -11.43 -23.97 -8.49
N SER A 59 -12.42 -23.23 -8.98
CA SER A 59 -13.82 -23.40 -8.58
C SER A 59 -14.37 -24.79 -8.97
N ASP A 60 -13.92 -25.32 -10.11
CA ASP A 60 -14.28 -26.64 -10.64
C ASP A 60 -13.55 -27.79 -9.93
N GLY A 61 -12.69 -27.47 -8.96
CA GLY A 61 -11.94 -28.46 -8.16
C GLY A 61 -10.76 -29.09 -8.88
N GLU A 62 -10.26 -28.45 -9.96
CA GLU A 62 -9.10 -28.96 -10.70
C GLU A 62 -7.78 -28.80 -9.94
N ALA A 63 -7.77 -28.00 -8.87
CA ALA A 63 -6.60 -27.78 -8.01
C ALA A 63 -6.96 -27.72 -6.53
N ASP A 64 -6.01 -28.13 -5.68
CA ASP A 64 -6.17 -28.19 -4.23
C ASP A 64 -5.79 -26.87 -3.56
N ILE A 65 -4.83 -26.14 -4.15
CA ILE A 65 -4.27 -24.92 -3.57
C ILE A 65 -4.19 -23.82 -4.63
N LEU A 66 -4.70 -22.64 -4.30
CA LEU A 66 -4.55 -21.42 -5.10
C LEU A 66 -3.63 -20.43 -4.39
N VAL A 67 -2.46 -20.15 -4.98
CA VAL A 67 -1.48 -19.19 -4.48
C VAL A 67 -1.55 -17.91 -5.30
N GLY A 68 -1.51 -16.76 -4.65
CA GLY A 68 -1.47 -15.50 -5.38
C GLY A 68 -1.53 -14.29 -4.47
N THR A 69 -1.70 -13.14 -5.11
CA THR A 69 -1.70 -11.85 -4.44
C THR A 69 -3.13 -11.41 -4.09
N GLN A 70 -3.31 -10.12 -3.80
CA GLN A 70 -4.60 -9.47 -3.51
C GLN A 70 -5.67 -9.68 -4.60
N MET A 71 -5.31 -10.23 -5.75
CA MET A 71 -6.22 -10.47 -6.87
C MET A 71 -7.14 -11.67 -6.64
N ILE A 72 -6.71 -12.68 -5.86
CA ILE A 72 -7.53 -13.88 -5.58
C ILE A 72 -8.78 -13.53 -4.78
N VAL A 73 -8.69 -12.50 -3.92
CA VAL A 73 -9.77 -12.17 -2.98
C VAL A 73 -10.88 -11.29 -3.59
N LYS A 74 -10.80 -10.92 -4.87
CA LYS A 74 -11.78 -10.06 -5.54
C LYS A 74 -12.78 -10.86 -6.36
N GLY A 75 -14.08 -10.59 -6.22
CA GLY A 75 -15.10 -10.94 -7.22
C GLY A 75 -15.48 -12.41 -7.43
N HIS A 76 -14.82 -13.38 -6.78
CA HIS A 76 -15.05 -14.81 -7.01
C HIS A 76 -15.35 -15.57 -5.70
N ASP A 77 -16.39 -16.40 -5.73
CA ASP A 77 -16.81 -17.23 -4.61
C ASP A 77 -16.28 -18.66 -4.79
N PHE A 78 -15.78 -19.26 -3.71
CA PHE A 78 -15.23 -20.61 -3.72
C PHE A 78 -15.86 -21.42 -2.59
N ALA A 79 -16.98 -22.09 -2.90
CA ALA A 79 -17.78 -22.82 -1.91
C ALA A 79 -16.99 -23.90 -1.15
N ASN A 80 -15.95 -24.46 -1.78
CA ASN A 80 -15.14 -25.54 -1.21
C ASN A 80 -13.88 -25.06 -0.46
N VAL A 81 -13.64 -23.75 -0.36
CA VAL A 81 -12.48 -23.23 0.37
C VAL A 81 -12.78 -23.19 1.87
N THR A 82 -12.10 -24.07 2.61
CA THR A 82 -12.20 -24.18 4.07
C THR A 82 -11.00 -23.61 4.80
N LEU A 83 -9.92 -23.25 4.10
CA LEU A 83 -8.71 -22.68 4.71
C LEU A 83 -8.19 -21.53 3.86
N VAL A 84 -7.91 -20.40 4.51
CA VAL A 84 -7.21 -19.27 3.91
C VAL A 84 -5.96 -18.95 4.74
N GLY A 85 -4.79 -19.10 4.12
CA GLY A 85 -3.52 -18.66 4.69
C GLY A 85 -3.12 -17.29 4.17
N VAL A 86 -3.03 -16.29 5.03
CA VAL A 86 -2.46 -14.98 4.70
C VAL A 86 -1.00 -14.95 5.13
N LEU A 87 -0.10 -14.98 4.15
CA LEU A 87 1.34 -14.95 4.39
C LEU A 87 1.84 -13.51 4.46
N ALA A 88 2.67 -13.23 5.46
CA ALA A 88 3.38 -11.95 5.64
C ALA A 88 2.47 -10.70 5.56
N ALA A 89 1.47 -10.61 6.45
CA ALA A 89 0.61 -9.42 6.55
C ALA A 89 1.38 -8.13 6.84
N ASP A 90 2.60 -8.26 7.38
CA ASP A 90 3.53 -7.14 7.62
C ASP A 90 3.88 -6.36 6.36
N LEU A 91 3.81 -6.99 5.18
CA LEU A 91 4.09 -6.34 3.90
C LEU A 91 3.14 -5.17 3.64
N SER A 92 1.84 -5.34 3.91
CA SER A 92 0.87 -4.26 3.77
C SER A 92 0.85 -3.35 5.00
N LEU A 93 1.13 -3.91 6.18
CA LEU A 93 1.07 -3.18 7.45
C LEU A 93 2.18 -2.13 7.60
N HIS A 94 3.37 -2.44 7.10
CA HIS A 94 4.54 -1.55 7.13
C HIS A 94 4.81 -0.90 5.78
N ALA A 95 3.81 -0.88 4.89
CA ALA A 95 3.88 -0.04 3.71
C ALA A 95 4.07 1.42 4.12
N ASN A 96 4.89 2.17 3.36
CA ASN A 96 5.10 3.59 3.59
C ASN A 96 3.90 4.41 3.06
N ASP A 97 2.75 4.19 3.70
CA ASP A 97 1.45 4.78 3.40
C ASP A 97 0.72 4.95 4.73
N TYR A 98 0.14 6.13 4.98
CA TYR A 98 -0.63 6.37 6.19
C TYR A 98 -1.89 5.48 6.27
N ARG A 99 -2.29 4.87 5.14
CA ARG A 99 -3.43 3.95 5.03
C ARG A 99 -3.04 2.48 5.15
N ALA A 100 -1.79 2.17 5.50
CA ALA A 100 -1.30 0.80 5.62
C ALA A 100 -2.14 -0.06 6.57
N GLY A 101 -2.58 0.51 7.71
CA GLY A 101 -3.50 -0.14 8.66
C GLY A 101 -4.85 -0.48 8.03
N GLU A 102 -5.53 0.52 7.48
CA GLU A 102 -6.79 0.36 6.72
C GLU A 102 -6.69 -0.69 5.62
N ARG A 103 -5.66 -0.63 4.78
CA ARG A 103 -5.47 -1.57 3.68
C ARG A 103 -5.25 -2.98 4.19
N THR A 104 -4.45 -3.14 5.25
CA THR A 104 -4.21 -4.45 5.86
C THR A 104 -5.50 -5.04 6.42
N PHE A 105 -6.27 -4.25 7.17
CA PHE A 105 -7.58 -4.67 7.67
C PHE A 105 -8.52 -5.11 6.53
N GLN A 106 -8.62 -4.31 5.47
CA GLN A 106 -9.46 -4.63 4.30
C GLN A 106 -9.04 -5.94 3.63
N LEU A 107 -7.74 -6.17 3.44
CA LEU A 107 -7.24 -7.38 2.81
C LEU A 107 -7.49 -8.62 3.66
N LEU A 108 -7.24 -8.52 4.96
CA LEU A 108 -7.43 -9.62 5.90
C LEU A 108 -8.90 -9.99 6.04
N THR A 109 -9.79 -9.00 6.18
CA THR A 109 -11.23 -9.24 6.25
C THR A 109 -11.79 -9.80 4.94
N GLN A 110 -11.33 -9.31 3.79
CA GLN A 110 -11.71 -9.88 2.49
C GLN A 110 -11.23 -11.32 2.32
N ALA A 111 -9.98 -11.61 2.70
CA ALA A 111 -9.42 -12.94 2.66
C ALA A 111 -10.17 -13.89 3.60
N ALA A 112 -10.45 -13.45 4.83
CA ALA A 112 -11.21 -14.22 5.80
C ALA A 112 -12.63 -14.52 5.32
N GLY A 113 -13.26 -13.57 4.65
CA GLY A 113 -14.57 -13.76 4.05
C GLY A 113 -14.60 -14.72 2.87
N ARG A 114 -13.48 -15.33 2.43
CA ARG A 114 -13.44 -16.37 1.40
C ARG A 114 -13.47 -17.79 1.98
N ALA A 115 -13.11 -17.98 3.24
CA ALA A 115 -13.20 -19.26 3.90
C ALA A 115 -14.63 -19.47 4.41
N GLY A 116 -15.18 -20.68 4.24
CA GLY A 116 -16.41 -21.09 4.91
C GLY A 116 -17.70 -20.42 4.42
N ARG A 117 -17.79 -20.13 3.11
CA ARG A 117 -19.03 -19.63 2.48
C ARG A 117 -20.07 -20.72 2.17
N GLY A 118 -19.66 -21.99 2.19
CA GLY A 118 -20.56 -23.13 2.08
C GLY A 118 -20.98 -23.68 3.45
N ASP A 119 -21.38 -24.94 3.50
CA ASP A 119 -21.82 -25.61 4.73
C ASP A 119 -20.67 -26.04 5.67
N LYS A 120 -19.42 -25.82 5.25
CA LYS A 120 -18.23 -26.24 5.99
C LYS A 120 -17.62 -25.05 6.74
N PRO A 121 -17.18 -25.24 8.00
CA PRO A 121 -16.48 -24.18 8.73
C PRO A 121 -15.19 -23.80 7.99
N GLY A 122 -14.95 -22.50 7.91
CA GLY A 122 -13.72 -21.94 7.38
C GLY A 122 -12.73 -21.60 8.49
N GLU A 123 -11.44 -21.80 8.21
CA GLU A 123 -10.33 -21.36 9.06
C GLU A 123 -9.49 -20.33 8.30
N VAL A 124 -8.96 -19.35 9.04
CA VAL A 124 -8.11 -18.30 8.49
C VAL A 124 -6.87 -18.19 9.37
N VAL A 125 -5.70 -18.38 8.77
CA VAL A 125 -4.41 -18.30 9.46
C VAL A 125 -3.68 -17.06 8.95
N ILE A 126 -3.41 -16.11 9.84
CA ILE A 126 -2.71 -14.86 9.52
C ILE A 126 -1.28 -14.95 10.05
N GLN A 127 -0.30 -14.94 9.15
CA GLN A 127 1.11 -14.86 9.51
C GLN A 127 1.56 -13.40 9.57
N THR A 128 2.01 -12.97 10.75
CA THR A 128 2.57 -11.63 10.96
C THR A 128 3.60 -11.64 12.09
N TYR A 129 4.56 -10.71 12.04
CA TYR A 129 5.45 -10.43 13.16
C TYR A 129 4.85 -9.43 14.16
N SER A 130 3.74 -8.79 13.81
CA SER A 130 3.04 -7.78 14.62
C SER A 130 1.63 -8.25 15.02
N PRO A 131 1.47 -9.41 15.69
CA PRO A 131 0.15 -9.95 16.02
C PRO A 131 -0.67 -9.02 16.91
N GLU A 132 -0.01 -8.21 17.76
CA GLU A 132 -0.66 -7.26 18.67
C GLU A 132 -1.12 -5.96 18.00
N HIS A 133 -0.80 -5.74 16.72
CA HIS A 133 -1.21 -4.53 16.03
C HIS A 133 -2.74 -4.47 15.89
N TYR A 134 -3.36 -3.32 16.19
CA TYR A 134 -4.83 -3.18 16.23
C TYR A 134 -5.50 -3.65 14.93
N SER A 135 -4.94 -3.30 13.76
CA SER A 135 -5.45 -3.76 12.46
C SER A 135 -5.48 -5.29 12.32
N ILE A 136 -4.49 -6.01 12.87
CA ILE A 136 -4.45 -7.48 12.86
C ILE A 136 -5.49 -8.04 13.83
N GLN A 137 -5.49 -7.57 15.08
CA GLN A 137 -6.40 -8.03 16.14
C GLN A 137 -7.87 -7.85 15.76
N THR A 138 -8.21 -6.68 15.20
CA THR A 138 -9.57 -6.36 14.76
C THR A 138 -9.96 -7.11 13.51
N ALA A 139 -9.04 -7.33 12.56
CA ALA A 139 -9.30 -8.14 11.37
C ALA A 139 -9.52 -9.62 11.71
N ALA A 140 -8.74 -10.19 12.64
CA ALA A 140 -8.91 -11.56 13.12
C ALA A 140 -10.27 -11.78 13.78
N LYS A 141 -10.82 -10.75 14.45
CA LYS A 141 -12.16 -10.74 15.06
C LYS A 141 -13.27 -10.31 14.10
N GLN A 142 -12.92 -9.89 12.88
CA GLN A 142 -13.81 -9.24 11.91
C GLN A 142 -14.58 -8.04 12.48
N ASP A 143 -13.98 -7.31 13.43
CA ASP A 143 -14.62 -6.18 14.12
C ASP A 143 -14.26 -4.84 13.45
N TYR A 144 -15.10 -4.44 12.49
CA TYR A 144 -14.96 -3.16 11.80
C TYR A 144 -15.11 -1.95 12.73
N HIS A 145 -16.00 -2.02 13.73
CA HIS A 145 -16.27 -0.86 14.59
C HIS A 145 -15.08 -0.58 15.50
N ALA A 146 -14.49 -1.62 16.09
CA ALA A 146 -13.26 -1.50 16.86
C ALA A 146 -12.10 -1.01 16.00
N PHE A 147 -11.95 -1.56 14.78
CA PHE A 147 -10.95 -1.08 13.82
C PHE A 147 -11.10 0.42 13.55
N TYR A 148 -12.30 0.86 13.17
CA TYR A 148 -12.56 2.25 12.81
C TYR A 148 -12.26 3.20 13.96
N LYS A 149 -12.65 2.84 15.19
CA LYS A 149 -12.42 3.65 16.40
C LYS A 149 -10.93 3.89 16.66
N GLU A 150 -10.10 2.85 16.52
CA GLU A 150 -8.64 2.98 16.69
C GLU A 150 -8.02 3.76 15.52
N GLU A 151 -8.34 3.37 14.28
CA GLU A 151 -7.80 3.99 13.06
C GLU A 151 -8.08 5.50 13.05
N ILE A 152 -9.34 5.93 13.29
CA ILE A 152 -9.71 7.34 13.24
C ILE A 152 -9.00 8.16 14.34
N SER A 153 -8.76 7.55 15.50
CA SER A 153 -8.01 8.18 16.61
C SER A 153 -6.56 8.45 16.21
N TYR A 154 -5.89 7.47 15.58
CA TYR A 154 -4.55 7.66 15.01
C TYR A 154 -4.53 8.73 13.92
N ARG A 155 -5.53 8.74 13.02
CA ARG A 155 -5.62 9.75 11.95
C ARG A 155 -5.81 11.15 12.50
N SER A 156 -6.61 11.31 13.55
CA SER A 156 -6.83 12.60 14.21
C SER A 156 -5.54 13.11 14.84
N LEU A 157 -4.84 12.25 15.60
CA LEU A 157 -3.56 12.59 16.24
C LEU A 157 -2.48 13.01 15.22
N MET A 158 -2.39 12.27 14.11
CA MET A 158 -1.37 12.48 13.08
C MET A 158 -1.81 13.44 11.96
N ARG A 159 -3.03 13.99 12.07
CA ARG A 159 -3.63 14.92 11.10
C ARG A 159 -3.64 14.34 9.68
N TYR A 160 -4.20 13.15 9.53
CA TYR A 160 -4.38 12.48 8.23
C TYR A 160 -5.86 12.45 7.81
N PRO A 161 -6.16 12.33 6.51
CA PRO A 161 -7.53 12.15 6.03
C PRO A 161 -8.25 10.95 6.65
N PRO A 162 -9.54 11.07 7.04
CA PRO A 162 -10.44 12.20 6.73
C PRO A 162 -10.43 13.36 7.75
N GLU A 163 -9.78 13.21 8.91
CA GLU A 163 -9.78 14.22 9.98
C GLU A 163 -9.18 15.56 9.54
N TRP A 164 -8.14 15.47 8.70
CA TRP A 164 -7.53 16.60 8.01
C TRP A 164 -7.47 16.31 6.52
N GLN A 165 -7.37 17.35 5.71
CA GLN A 165 -7.17 17.24 4.28
C GLN A 165 -5.67 17.29 3.96
N MET A 166 -5.29 16.69 2.83
CA MET A 166 -3.92 16.68 2.34
C MET A 166 -3.86 17.12 0.88
N LEU A 167 -2.88 17.93 0.54
CA LEU A 167 -2.46 18.25 -0.81
C LEU A 167 -1.02 17.77 -0.98
N VAL A 168 -0.79 16.93 -1.98
CA VAL A 168 0.54 16.53 -2.42
C VAL A 168 0.94 17.34 -3.63
N VAL A 169 2.08 18.00 -3.54
CA VAL A 169 2.76 18.60 -4.69
C VAL A 169 3.87 17.66 -5.11
N PHE A 170 3.69 17.02 -6.25
CA PHE A 170 4.66 16.12 -6.84
C PHE A 170 5.36 16.81 -7.99
N ALA A 171 6.68 16.74 -8.04
CA ALA A 171 7.45 17.23 -9.18
C ALA A 171 8.52 16.24 -9.63
N SER A 172 8.75 16.20 -10.95
CA SER A 172 9.79 15.37 -11.55
C SER A 172 10.54 16.06 -12.69
N GLY A 173 11.83 15.76 -12.82
CA GLY A 173 12.69 16.29 -13.88
C GLY A 173 14.07 15.62 -13.94
N GLU A 174 14.78 15.83 -15.04
CA GLU A 174 16.13 15.25 -15.26
C GLU A 174 17.22 15.99 -14.47
N ASP A 175 17.08 17.30 -14.28
CA ASP A 175 18.02 18.12 -13.51
C ASP A 175 17.63 18.12 -12.02
N LYS A 176 18.35 17.32 -11.24
CA LYS A 176 18.15 17.22 -9.78
C LYS A 176 18.37 18.55 -9.08
N ALA A 177 19.40 19.32 -9.44
CA ALA A 177 19.73 20.56 -8.73
C ALA A 177 18.65 21.61 -8.97
N TRP A 178 18.12 21.67 -10.20
CA TRP A 178 16.97 22.52 -10.51
C TRP A 178 15.70 22.06 -9.80
N LEU A 179 15.41 20.76 -9.80
CA LEU A 179 14.27 20.20 -9.07
C LEU A 179 14.32 20.56 -7.57
N ASP A 180 15.48 20.37 -6.93
CA ASP A 180 15.69 20.66 -5.52
C ASP A 180 15.40 22.13 -5.21
N LYS A 181 15.99 23.05 -5.99
CA LYS A 181 15.79 24.48 -5.85
C LYS A 181 14.32 24.90 -6.03
N VAL A 182 13.63 24.34 -7.02
CA VAL A 182 12.22 24.65 -7.29
C VAL A 182 11.32 24.14 -6.17
N MET A 183 11.58 22.92 -5.66
CA MET A 183 10.80 22.35 -4.56
C MET A 183 10.95 23.16 -3.27
N ASP A 184 12.17 23.59 -2.93
CA ASP A 184 12.41 24.48 -1.79
C ASP A 184 11.70 25.83 -1.96
N ALA A 185 11.71 26.39 -3.16
CA ALA A 185 11.01 27.64 -3.46
C ALA A 185 9.48 27.47 -3.31
N MET A 186 8.89 26.37 -3.82
CA MET A 186 7.47 26.09 -3.68
C MET A 186 7.05 25.95 -2.21
N ALA A 187 7.84 25.25 -1.38
CA ALA A 187 7.56 25.17 0.06
C ALA A 187 7.55 26.57 0.73
N ASN A 188 8.43 27.47 0.30
CA ASN A 188 8.47 28.84 0.80
C ASN A 188 7.27 29.71 0.34
N VAL A 189 6.73 29.48 -0.87
CA VAL A 189 5.57 30.24 -1.39
C VAL A 189 4.34 30.14 -0.47
N VAL A 190 4.16 28.99 0.17
CA VAL A 190 3.01 28.69 1.04
C VAL A 190 3.33 28.81 2.54
N LYS A 191 4.59 29.13 2.90
CA LYS A 191 5.08 29.15 4.30
C LYS A 191 4.33 30.10 5.24
N HIS A 192 3.77 31.19 4.70
CA HIS A 192 3.02 32.18 5.48
C HIS A 192 1.53 31.88 5.62
N MET A 193 1.05 30.82 4.99
CA MET A 193 -0.31 30.34 5.18
C MET A 193 -0.36 29.47 6.44
N ASP A 194 -1.51 29.43 7.10
CA ASP A 194 -1.74 28.48 8.20
C ASP A 194 -1.84 27.06 7.63
N LEU A 195 -0.70 26.39 7.45
CA LEU A 195 -0.57 25.09 6.81
C LEU A 195 0.48 24.26 7.55
N MET A 196 0.26 22.95 7.63
CA MET A 196 1.32 22.01 8.00
C MET A 196 2.03 21.54 6.73
N VAL A 197 3.27 21.99 6.52
CA VAL A 197 4.08 21.63 5.36
C VAL A 197 5.16 20.61 5.79
N ILE A 198 5.24 19.49 5.07
CA ILE A 198 6.22 18.42 5.28
C ILE A 198 6.99 18.22 3.98
N GLY A 199 8.32 18.20 4.08
CA GLY A 199 9.22 18.18 2.93
C GLY A 199 9.72 19.59 2.56
N PRO A 200 10.32 19.74 1.36
CA PRO A 200 10.38 18.76 0.29
C PRO A 200 11.25 17.54 0.61
N SER A 201 10.84 16.37 0.16
CA SER A 201 11.58 15.11 0.31
C SER A 201 11.66 14.34 -1.01
N GLU A 202 12.58 13.38 -1.10
CA GLU A 202 12.56 12.42 -2.20
C GLU A 202 11.22 11.65 -2.16
N ALA A 203 10.65 11.42 -3.34
CA ALA A 203 9.50 10.54 -3.49
C ALA A 203 9.88 9.10 -3.13
N GLY A 204 8.91 8.20 -2.86
CA GLY A 204 9.15 6.83 -2.40
C GLY A 204 10.15 6.05 -3.26
N PHE A 205 10.26 6.43 -4.54
CA PHE A 205 11.38 6.10 -5.40
C PHE A 205 12.02 7.40 -5.95
N GLY A 206 13.18 7.79 -5.43
CA GLY A 206 13.82 9.08 -5.77
C GLY A 206 14.16 9.30 -7.26
N LYS A 207 14.25 8.23 -8.08
CA LYS A 207 14.51 8.30 -9.53
C LYS A 207 13.86 7.12 -10.29
N ILE A 208 13.15 7.38 -11.40
CA ILE A 208 12.66 6.38 -12.36
C ILE A 208 12.85 6.91 -13.78
N ASN A 209 13.29 6.06 -14.72
CA ASN A 209 13.48 6.42 -16.13
C ASN A 209 14.25 7.72 -16.32
N ASP A 210 15.35 7.86 -15.57
CA ASP A 210 16.20 9.06 -15.51
C ASP A 210 15.57 10.37 -15.01
N GLN A 211 14.33 10.33 -14.54
CA GLN A 211 13.65 11.45 -13.90
C GLN A 211 13.78 11.38 -12.38
N TYR A 212 14.37 12.41 -11.76
CA TYR A 212 14.35 12.60 -10.31
C TYR A 212 12.96 13.03 -9.87
N ARG A 213 12.56 12.66 -8.65
CA ARG A 213 11.22 12.90 -8.14
C ARG A 213 11.22 13.37 -6.70
N LYS A 214 10.42 14.41 -6.44
CA LYS A 214 10.23 14.98 -5.12
C LYS A 214 8.78 15.26 -4.82
N VAL A 215 8.48 15.32 -3.53
CA VAL A 215 7.16 15.58 -2.99
C VAL A 215 7.19 16.63 -1.89
N ILE A 216 6.12 17.41 -1.79
CA ILE A 216 5.78 18.22 -0.62
C ILE A 216 4.37 17.81 -0.20
N TYR A 217 4.20 17.52 1.08
CA TYR A 217 2.89 17.25 1.67
C TYR A 217 2.42 18.50 2.40
N ILE A 218 1.24 18.99 2.07
CA ILE A 218 0.61 20.15 2.69
C ILE A 218 -0.69 19.67 3.33
N LYS A 219 -0.86 19.90 4.63
CA LYS A 219 -2.05 19.48 5.37
C LYS A 219 -2.76 20.67 6.00
N ASN A 220 -4.08 20.65 5.98
CA ASN A 220 -4.92 21.57 6.73
C ASN A 220 -6.26 20.89 7.06
N LYS A 221 -6.92 21.31 8.14
CA LYS A 221 -8.26 20.83 8.48
C LYS A 221 -9.31 21.28 7.46
N ASP A 222 -9.15 22.49 6.91
CA ASP A 222 -10.01 23.10 5.90
C ASP A 222 -9.49 22.81 4.48
N TYR A 223 -10.37 22.23 3.66
CA TYR A 223 -10.11 21.94 2.26
C TYR A 223 -9.90 23.22 1.43
N GLU A 224 -10.67 24.29 1.71
CA GLU A 224 -10.58 25.52 0.93
C GLU A 224 -9.22 26.20 1.09
N THR A 225 -8.63 26.13 2.28
CA THR A 225 -7.28 26.62 2.55
C THR A 225 -6.23 25.88 1.69
N LEU A 226 -6.39 24.57 1.46
CA LEU A 226 -5.53 23.83 0.54
C LEU A 226 -5.75 24.22 -0.92
N VAL A 227 -6.99 24.51 -1.33
CA VAL A 227 -7.29 25.04 -2.67
C VAL A 227 -6.60 26.39 -2.89
N LYS A 228 -6.63 27.29 -1.89
CA LYS A 228 -5.90 28.57 -1.93
C LYS A 228 -4.39 28.35 -2.05
N ALA A 229 -3.84 27.37 -1.33
CA ALA A 229 -2.43 27.01 -1.40
C ALA A 229 -2.04 26.51 -2.80
N LYS A 230 -2.84 25.59 -3.38
CA LYS A 230 -2.68 25.12 -4.76
C LYS A 230 -2.69 26.28 -5.75
N ASN A 231 -3.69 27.14 -5.70
CA ASN A 231 -3.84 28.24 -6.66
C ASN A 231 -2.65 29.21 -6.59
N ARG A 232 -2.15 29.50 -5.39
CA ARG A 232 -0.95 30.33 -5.18
C ARG A 232 0.31 29.67 -5.77
N LEU A 233 0.46 28.35 -5.59
CA LEU A 233 1.56 27.58 -6.18
C LEU A 233 1.46 27.55 -7.70
N GLU A 234 0.28 27.31 -8.27
CA GLU A 234 0.06 27.32 -9.72
C GLU A 234 0.41 28.67 -10.34
N GLN A 235 -0.05 29.77 -9.74
CA GLN A 235 0.30 31.11 -10.20
C GLN A 235 1.82 31.34 -10.18
N TRP A 236 2.49 30.93 -9.11
CA TRP A 236 3.95 31.04 -8.99
C TRP A 236 4.68 30.17 -10.03
N ILE A 237 4.22 28.93 -10.25
CA ILE A 237 4.75 27.99 -11.25
C ILE A 237 4.67 28.61 -12.66
N ASP A 238 3.55 29.23 -13.00
CA ASP A 238 3.32 29.81 -14.32
C ASP A 238 4.15 31.08 -14.54
N LEU A 239 4.20 31.97 -13.55
CA LEU A 239 5.04 33.18 -13.59
C LEU A 239 6.52 32.85 -13.79
N ASN A 240 7.01 31.78 -13.15
CA ASN A 240 8.40 31.34 -13.24
C ASN A 240 8.66 30.32 -14.38
N LYS A 241 7.63 29.98 -15.17
CA LYS A 241 7.71 29.04 -16.31
C LYS A 241 8.29 27.67 -15.93
N ILE A 242 8.02 27.20 -14.71
CA ILE A 242 8.59 25.96 -14.15
C ILE A 242 8.25 24.73 -15.00
N ARG A 243 7.01 24.69 -15.53
CA ARG A 243 6.49 23.58 -16.36
C ARG A 243 7.24 23.35 -17.68
N LYS A 244 8.19 24.22 -18.04
CA LYS A 244 9.07 23.99 -19.20
C LYS A 244 10.09 22.88 -18.95
N ASN A 245 10.55 22.74 -17.71
CA ASN A 245 11.66 21.85 -17.35
C ASN A 245 11.24 20.74 -16.39
N LEU A 246 10.14 20.93 -15.65
CA LEU A 246 9.65 19.98 -14.65
C LEU A 246 8.18 19.64 -14.92
N LEU A 247 7.83 18.37 -14.75
CA LEU A 247 6.44 17.98 -14.59
C LEU A 247 6.04 18.27 -13.14
N VAL A 248 4.94 18.99 -12.92
CA VAL A 248 4.42 19.30 -11.58
C VAL A 248 2.93 18.94 -11.53
N ASN A 249 2.56 18.11 -10.57
CA ASN A 249 1.21 17.62 -10.33
C ASN A 249 0.76 17.93 -8.91
N PHE A 250 -0.55 18.11 -8.75
CA PHE A 250 -1.22 18.32 -7.47
C PHE A 250 -2.22 17.18 -7.25
N ASP A 251 -2.18 16.55 -6.09
CA ASP A 251 -3.15 15.51 -5.72
C ASP A 251 -3.75 15.80 -4.34
N PHE A 252 -5.08 15.80 -4.27
CA PHE A 252 -5.80 16.03 -3.01
C PHE A 252 -6.21 14.69 -2.41
N ASN A 253 -5.88 14.50 -1.14
CA ASN A 253 -6.13 13.28 -0.38
C ASN A 253 -5.70 12.04 -1.17
N PRO A 254 -4.40 11.94 -1.48
CA PRO A 254 -3.88 10.93 -2.37
C PRO A 254 -4.26 9.53 -1.88
N MET A 255 -4.69 8.69 -2.82
CA MET A 255 -5.06 7.31 -2.53
C MET A 255 -3.89 6.34 -2.67
N ASN A 256 -2.76 6.81 -3.20
CA ASN A 256 -1.52 6.07 -3.37
C ASN A 256 -0.34 6.87 -2.81
N SER A 257 0.70 6.17 -2.34
CA SER A 257 1.98 6.78 -1.97
C SER A 257 2.69 7.38 -3.18
N TYR A 258 3.46 8.45 -2.95
CA TYR A 258 4.31 9.11 -3.95
C TYR A 258 5.79 8.86 -3.67
#